data_AF-A0AAD6D5Q0-F1
#
_entry.id   AF-A0AAD6D5Q0-F1
#
_cell.length_a   1.000
_cell.length_b   1.000
_cell.length_c   1.000
_cell.angle_alpha   90.00
_cell.angle_beta   90.00
_cell.angle_gamma   90.00
#
_symmetry.space_group_name_H-M   'P 1'
#
loop_
_entity.id
_entity.type
_entity.pdbx_description
1 polymer ?
#
loop_
_entity_poly.entity_id
_entity_poly.type
_entity_poly.pdbx_seq_one_letter_code
_entity_poly.pdbx_strand_id
1 'polypeptide(L)'
;MASRTNTRQSAEMSQTLSRRETQATKKEKVTFGGRVKKIWQKAGLDQQTIVLMMKGGLAPTIAVAIYQATDVADEYTTLGYLIAIVSILGFAIMPRAKFIQMMIFDVFAICIAACLALLTMYSSVKARQHTETGTTSSYNSSASAVSGVWLFFQIWLVHTFRAKYPQFQFPVVLYSIFANVSSIYAPQETSMTSAIALVVKLLKTCLSGLALSSGVSLFIFPMTSRKAVFKQMGGYIKGLRGALTAHAVYFESLERDDMFGRAETPEAEAIRGAVRGITDLHAKLHGDLTFAKREFALGKLGPDDIQSIFRHLRQIMVPVVGLSFVVDIFQRLSDYNRWNEPIDPNAEPIPDHVREQVVHDWNDIMRAVHDPFARMIQAIDEGLLHTSYVLHLEKRPKKAAVATNGNDDAEGDEKDLEASAGKAAPGDKGFAEDYKQRLSLFRNAKKVALQTWAEEKGISLPPDFFDHPPVDSLKGDFFDASASYQDRSRRQLYLFLYMEQLLYSTGQTVLGFVQYADGVAAKGKLSRTRLIIPGAKRCLKWGKTFLIAPENHEDDHLGDIHTQNTSLELGEAYRHRKDPEHLPRQICFKK
;
A
#
# COMPACT_ATOMS: atom_id res chain seq x y z
N MET A 1 56.21 22.74 -52.10
CA MET A 1 55.32 22.59 -50.92
C MET A 1 54.80 23.97 -50.54
N ALA A 2 53.57 24.06 -50.05
CA ALA A 2 52.75 25.27 -49.79
C ALA A 2 51.94 25.84 -50.98
N SER A 3 50.86 25.14 -51.36
CA SER A 3 49.64 25.77 -51.90
C SER A 3 48.52 24.72 -52.01
N ARG A 4 47.71 24.54 -50.95
CA ARG A 4 46.46 23.75 -51.00
C ARG A 4 45.50 23.97 -49.81
N THR A 5 45.61 25.08 -49.07
CA THR A 5 44.82 25.30 -47.83
C THR A 5 43.78 26.42 -47.88
N ASN A 6 43.72 27.28 -48.90
CA ASN A 6 42.79 28.43 -48.87
C ASN A 6 41.44 28.26 -49.58
N THR A 7 41.22 27.18 -50.34
CA THR A 7 39.96 27.03 -51.13
C THR A 7 38.86 26.25 -50.41
N ARG A 8 39.17 25.49 -49.35
CA ARG A 8 38.16 24.75 -48.57
C ARG A 8 37.44 25.60 -47.52
N GLN A 9 38.09 26.63 -46.97
CA GLN A 9 37.49 27.49 -45.94
C GLN A 9 36.39 28.43 -46.48
N SER A 10 36.45 28.83 -47.75
CA SER A 10 35.43 29.72 -48.34
C SER A 10 34.12 28.99 -48.71
N ALA A 11 34.19 27.68 -48.99
CA ALA A 11 33.01 26.87 -49.31
C ALA A 11 32.21 26.47 -48.04
N GLU A 12 32.90 26.19 -46.93
CA GLU A 12 32.25 25.89 -45.64
C GLU A 12 31.59 27.12 -45.01
N MET A 13 32.13 28.32 -45.25
CA MET A 13 31.58 29.58 -44.73
C MET A 13 30.29 30.02 -45.47
N SER A 14 30.18 29.72 -46.77
CA SER A 14 28.94 29.98 -47.53
C SER A 14 27.81 29.00 -47.20
N GLN A 15 28.12 27.73 -46.92
CA GLN A 15 27.11 26.76 -46.47
C GLN A 15 26.63 27.02 -45.03
N THR A 16 27.46 27.62 -44.17
CA THR A 16 27.07 27.99 -42.80
C THR A 16 26.27 29.29 -42.73
N LEU A 17 26.43 30.21 -43.69
CA LEU A 17 25.61 31.44 -43.79
C LEU A 17 24.23 31.17 -44.41
N SER A 18 24.12 30.31 -45.44
CA SER A 18 22.83 29.94 -46.03
C SER A 18 21.94 29.13 -45.07
N ARG A 19 22.54 28.31 -44.19
CA ARG A 19 21.81 27.57 -43.14
C ARG A 19 21.34 28.45 -41.99
N ARG A 20 21.85 29.69 -41.87
CA ARG A 20 21.52 30.61 -40.76
C ARG A 20 20.38 31.58 -41.07
N GLU A 21 19.98 31.73 -42.33
CA GLU A 21 18.89 32.64 -42.73
C GLU A 21 17.55 31.96 -43.04
N THR A 22 17.46 30.62 -42.94
CA THR A 22 16.16 29.90 -42.99
C THR A 22 15.66 29.44 -41.61
N GLN A 23 16.07 30.14 -40.55
CA GLN A 23 15.50 30.02 -39.21
C GLN A 23 14.86 31.34 -38.74
N ALA A 24 14.21 32.03 -39.67
CA ALA A 24 13.25 33.08 -39.34
C ALA A 24 11.98 32.45 -38.73
N THR A 25 11.93 32.44 -37.39
CA THR A 25 10.71 32.58 -36.57
C THR A 25 9.43 31.88 -37.05
N LYS A 26 9.33 30.56 -36.86
CA LYS A 26 8.06 29.97 -36.41
C LYS A 26 8.02 30.09 -34.89
N LYS A 27 7.56 31.24 -34.39
CA LYS A 27 7.09 31.36 -33.00
C LYS A 27 5.89 30.44 -32.86
N GLU A 28 6.16 29.19 -32.51
CA GLU A 28 5.15 28.28 -32.00
C GLU A 28 4.49 28.99 -30.82
N LYS A 29 3.21 29.35 -30.96
CA LYS A 29 2.43 29.93 -29.87
C LYS A 29 2.51 28.92 -28.73
N VAL A 30 3.33 29.22 -27.73
CA VAL A 30 3.40 28.44 -26.50
C VAL A 30 2.04 28.57 -25.83
N THR A 31 1.16 27.64 -26.15
CA THR A 31 -0.17 27.52 -25.58
C THR A 31 0.00 27.44 -24.07
N PHE A 32 -0.82 28.16 -23.31
CA PHE A 32 -0.81 28.16 -21.85
C PHE A 32 -0.75 26.73 -21.27
N GLY A 33 -1.42 25.77 -21.94
CA GLY A 33 -1.38 24.34 -21.61
C GLY A 33 0.02 23.68 -21.68
N GLY A 34 0.91 24.12 -22.57
CA GLY A 34 2.28 23.58 -22.68
C GLY A 34 3.21 24.01 -21.55
N ARG A 35 3.03 25.23 -21.02
CA ARG A 35 3.75 25.70 -19.81
C ARG A 35 3.20 25.03 -18.55
N VAL A 36 1.87 24.89 -18.46
CA VAL A 36 1.22 24.14 -17.38
C VAL A 36 1.71 22.69 -17.40
N LYS A 37 1.82 22.03 -18.55
CA LYS A 37 2.32 20.65 -18.68
C LYS A 37 3.80 20.47 -18.29
N LYS A 38 4.66 21.48 -18.53
CA LYS A 38 6.06 21.45 -18.08
C LYS A 38 6.20 21.70 -16.57
N ILE A 39 5.40 22.59 -16.00
CA ILE A 39 5.32 22.80 -14.55
C ILE A 39 4.73 21.54 -13.88
N TRP A 40 3.74 20.92 -14.51
CA TRP A 40 3.09 19.66 -14.12
C TRP A 40 4.07 18.50 -14.06
N GLN A 41 4.95 18.34 -15.06
CA GLN A 41 5.98 17.31 -15.05
C GLN A 41 7.09 17.59 -14.02
N LYS A 42 7.44 18.87 -13.79
CA LYS A 42 8.43 19.25 -12.76
C LYS A 42 7.94 19.05 -11.32
N ALA A 43 6.63 19.10 -11.08
CA ALA A 43 6.07 19.00 -9.74
C ALA A 43 5.88 17.55 -9.23
N GLY A 44 6.09 16.53 -10.08
CA GLY A 44 5.95 15.12 -9.69
C GLY A 44 4.55 14.70 -9.22
N LEU A 45 3.54 15.58 -9.37
CA LEU A 45 2.20 15.38 -8.86
C LEU A 45 1.36 14.60 -9.88
N ASP A 46 0.98 13.37 -9.50
CA ASP A 46 0.04 12.55 -10.26
C ASP A 46 -1.30 13.29 -10.44
N GLN A 47 -1.92 13.13 -11.61
CA GLN A 47 -3.20 13.76 -11.94
C GLN A 47 -4.27 13.45 -10.89
N GLN A 48 -4.27 12.23 -10.36
CA GLN A 48 -5.21 11.82 -9.33
C GLN A 48 -5.00 12.56 -8.00
N THR A 49 -3.74 12.80 -7.62
CA THR A 49 -3.40 13.56 -6.41
C THR A 49 -3.93 14.99 -6.50
N ILE A 50 -3.79 15.63 -7.66
CA ILE A 50 -4.30 16.99 -7.89
C ILE A 50 -5.84 17.03 -7.79
N VAL A 51 -6.53 16.06 -8.39
CA VAL A 51 -8.01 15.97 -8.28
C VAL A 51 -8.46 15.80 -6.83
N LEU A 52 -7.74 15.01 -6.04
CA LEU A 52 -8.04 14.82 -4.62
C LEU A 52 -7.77 16.10 -3.81
N MET A 53 -6.67 16.81 -4.09
CA MET A 53 -6.35 18.10 -3.45
C MET A 53 -7.42 19.15 -3.77
N MET A 54 -7.82 19.27 -5.04
CA MET A 54 -8.90 20.18 -5.45
C MET A 54 -10.21 19.82 -4.75
N LYS A 55 -10.57 18.53 -4.67
CA LYS A 55 -11.76 18.07 -3.95
C LYS A 55 -11.70 18.45 -2.46
N GLY A 56 -10.54 18.31 -1.83
CA GLY A 56 -10.33 18.66 -0.43
C GLY A 56 -10.50 20.14 -0.12
N GLY A 57 -9.99 21.01 -1.00
CA GLY A 57 -10.11 22.46 -0.84
C GLY A 57 -11.50 23.01 -1.20
N LEU A 58 -12.37 22.23 -1.84
CA LEU A 58 -13.61 22.76 -2.38
C LEU A 58 -14.65 23.09 -1.30
N ALA A 59 -14.79 22.23 -0.28
CA ALA A 59 -15.74 22.45 0.81
C ALA A 59 -15.50 23.78 1.59
N PRO A 60 -14.27 24.09 2.06
CA PRO A 60 -14.00 25.37 2.70
C PRO A 60 -14.09 26.55 1.72
N THR A 61 -13.72 26.37 0.45
CA THR A 61 -13.87 27.43 -0.55
C THR A 61 -15.35 27.82 -0.71
N ILE A 62 -16.24 26.83 -0.79
CA ILE A 62 -17.68 27.07 -0.85
C ILE A 62 -18.16 27.75 0.45
N ALA A 63 -17.69 27.29 1.62
CA ALA A 63 -18.06 27.89 2.90
C ALA A 63 -17.72 29.39 2.98
N VAL A 64 -16.51 29.77 2.55
CA VAL A 64 -16.06 31.17 2.53
C VAL A 64 -16.79 31.98 1.46
N ALA A 65 -17.03 31.40 0.28
CA ALA A 65 -17.72 32.09 -0.81
C ALA A 65 -19.20 32.37 -0.48
N ILE A 66 -19.90 31.42 0.13
CA ILE A 66 -21.31 31.59 0.53
C ILE A 66 -21.47 32.71 1.57
N TYR A 67 -20.44 32.98 2.36
CA TYR A 67 -20.44 34.06 3.35
C TYR A 67 -20.45 35.48 2.74
N GLN A 68 -20.26 35.61 1.42
CA GLN A 68 -20.46 36.88 0.71
C GLN A 68 -21.94 37.28 0.60
N ALA A 69 -22.87 36.33 0.80
CA ALA A 69 -24.30 36.63 0.82
C ALA A 69 -24.71 37.22 2.17
N THR A 70 -25.49 38.31 2.15
CA THR A 70 -25.96 39.02 3.36
C THR A 70 -26.75 38.10 4.29
N ASP A 71 -27.66 37.30 3.73
CA ASP A 71 -28.53 36.40 4.50
C ASP A 71 -27.73 35.38 5.33
N VAL A 72 -26.60 34.92 4.78
CA VAL A 72 -25.70 33.97 5.44
C VAL A 72 -24.85 34.68 6.49
N ALA A 73 -24.33 35.86 6.18
CA ALA A 73 -23.56 36.67 7.12
C ALA A 73 -24.39 37.04 8.35
N ASP A 74 -25.67 37.38 8.16
CA ASP A 74 -26.60 37.75 9.23
C ASP A 74 -26.99 36.54 10.11
N GLU A 75 -27.17 35.35 9.53
CA GLU A 75 -27.49 34.13 10.29
C GLU A 75 -26.32 33.67 11.17
N TYR A 76 -25.11 33.55 10.60
CA TYR A 76 -23.96 32.96 11.29
C TYR A 76 -23.10 33.98 12.03
N THR A 77 -23.16 35.26 11.66
CA THR A 77 -22.39 36.35 12.31
C THR A 77 -20.91 35.96 12.46
N THR A 78 -20.27 36.31 13.57
CA THR A 78 -18.85 36.02 13.81
C THR A 78 -18.50 34.53 13.86
N LEU A 79 -19.47 33.61 13.98
CA LEU A 79 -19.21 32.15 13.97
C LEU A 79 -19.02 31.60 12.55
N GLY A 80 -19.20 32.40 11.50
CA GLY A 80 -19.07 31.97 10.10
C GLY A 80 -17.74 31.32 9.74
N TYR A 81 -16.62 31.75 10.35
CA TYR A 81 -15.31 31.14 10.11
C TYR A 81 -15.28 29.65 10.47
N LEU A 82 -16.12 29.24 11.43
CA LEU A 82 -16.19 27.86 11.90
C LEU A 82 -16.82 26.93 10.85
N ILE A 83 -17.68 27.45 9.96
CA ILE A 83 -18.24 26.67 8.84
C ILE A 83 -17.09 26.16 7.96
N ALA A 84 -16.13 27.03 7.63
CA ALA A 84 -14.98 26.67 6.82
C ALA A 84 -14.10 25.62 7.53
N ILE A 85 -13.79 25.82 8.82
CA ILE A 85 -12.99 24.87 9.61
C ILE A 85 -13.68 23.50 9.68
N VAL A 86 -14.96 23.46 10.04
CA VAL A 86 -15.73 22.22 10.17
C VAL A 86 -15.89 21.52 8.83
N SER A 87 -16.03 22.26 7.73
CA SER A 87 -16.10 21.67 6.38
C SER A 87 -14.81 20.93 5.98
N ILE A 88 -13.64 21.40 6.45
CA ILE A 88 -12.35 20.71 6.26
C ILE A 88 -12.30 19.45 7.12
N LEU A 89 -12.70 19.56 8.38
CA LEU A 89 -12.75 18.45 9.33
C LEU A 89 -13.77 17.37 8.95
N GLY A 90 -14.72 17.67 8.06
CA GLY A 90 -15.59 16.67 7.46
C GLY A 90 -14.90 15.76 6.43
N PHE A 91 -13.66 16.05 6.01
CA PHE A 91 -12.83 15.23 5.11
C PHE A 91 -13.54 14.66 3.86
N ALA A 92 -14.03 15.55 2.99
CA ALA A 92 -14.72 15.19 1.75
C ALA A 92 -13.91 14.31 0.76
N ILE A 93 -12.60 14.16 0.98
CA ILE A 93 -11.68 13.34 0.15
C ILE A 93 -11.89 11.84 0.37
N MET A 94 -12.41 11.42 1.54
CA MET A 94 -12.51 10.01 1.90
C MET A 94 -13.43 9.21 0.95
N PRO A 95 -13.17 7.91 0.75
CA PRO A 95 -14.08 7.04 0.03
C PRO A 95 -15.46 6.99 0.70
N ARG A 96 -16.51 6.91 -0.12
CA ARG A 96 -17.91 7.12 0.30
C ARG A 96 -18.33 6.36 1.56
N ALA A 97 -18.05 5.06 1.68
CA ALA A 97 -18.51 4.30 2.84
C ALA A 97 -17.78 4.71 4.14
N LYS A 98 -16.47 5.02 4.03
CA LYS A 98 -15.67 5.54 5.15
C LYS A 98 -16.17 6.94 5.55
N PHE A 99 -16.42 7.79 4.56
CA PHE A 99 -16.97 9.13 4.74
C PHE A 99 -18.33 9.13 5.45
N ILE A 100 -19.29 8.29 4.99
CA ILE A 100 -20.63 8.24 5.60
C ILE A 100 -20.55 7.77 7.05
N GLN A 101 -19.73 6.76 7.34
CA GLN A 101 -19.52 6.29 8.70
C GLN A 101 -18.94 7.40 9.59
N MET A 102 -17.92 8.12 9.11
CA MET A 102 -17.37 9.29 9.81
C MET A 102 -18.41 10.36 10.08
N MET A 103 -19.17 10.73 9.05
CA MET A 103 -20.17 11.78 9.12
C MET A 103 -21.24 11.48 10.19
N ILE A 104 -21.64 10.22 10.32
CA ILE A 104 -22.57 9.80 11.38
C ILE A 104 -21.98 10.06 12.78
N PHE A 105 -20.69 9.73 12.97
CA PHE A 105 -20.02 9.98 14.25
C PHE A 105 -19.79 11.45 14.52
N ASP A 106 -19.43 12.23 13.51
CA ASP A 106 -19.23 13.68 13.64
C ASP A 106 -20.53 14.37 14.04
N VAL A 107 -21.65 14.04 13.39
CA VAL A 107 -22.98 14.56 13.74
C VAL A 107 -23.36 14.15 15.17
N PHE A 108 -23.17 12.89 15.55
CA PHE A 108 -23.50 12.41 16.89
C PHE A 108 -22.65 13.10 17.97
N ALA A 109 -21.36 13.28 17.72
CA ALA A 109 -20.45 13.98 18.63
C ALA A 109 -20.83 15.45 18.80
N ILE A 110 -21.20 16.16 17.73
CA ILE A 110 -21.68 17.55 17.82
C ILE A 110 -23.00 17.63 18.58
N CYS A 111 -23.92 16.70 18.40
CA CYS A 111 -25.17 16.66 19.16
C CYS A 111 -24.92 16.45 20.67
N ILE A 112 -24.01 15.54 21.04
CA ILE A 112 -23.61 15.36 22.44
C ILE A 112 -22.92 16.62 22.99
N ALA A 113 -22.04 17.24 22.19
CA ALA A 113 -21.37 18.49 22.56
C ALA A 113 -22.38 19.61 22.83
N ALA A 114 -23.44 19.72 22.02
CA ALA A 114 -24.51 20.70 22.22
C ALA A 114 -25.25 20.46 23.55
N CYS A 115 -25.56 19.21 23.90
CA CYS A 115 -26.18 18.87 25.18
C CYS A 115 -25.28 19.25 26.38
N LEU A 116 -23.98 18.93 26.32
CA LEU A 116 -23.03 19.24 27.38
C LEU A 116 -22.68 20.73 27.44
N ALA A 117 -22.72 21.44 26.33
CA ALA A 117 -22.61 22.90 26.27
C ALA A 117 -23.79 23.58 26.96
N LEU A 118 -25.03 23.13 26.74
CA LEU A 118 -26.20 23.65 27.45
C LEU A 118 -26.10 23.42 28.95
N LEU A 119 -25.62 22.26 29.37
CA LEU A 119 -25.39 21.98 30.80
C LEU A 119 -24.31 22.91 31.38
N THR A 120 -23.22 23.12 30.65
CA THR A 120 -22.12 24.01 31.05
C THR A 120 -22.60 25.46 31.17
N MET A 121 -23.38 25.93 30.19
CA MET A 121 -23.96 27.27 30.21
C MET A 121 -25.00 27.42 31.31
N TYR A 122 -25.84 26.42 31.55
CA TYR A 122 -26.80 26.43 32.65
C TYR A 122 -26.09 26.57 34.01
N SER A 123 -25.05 25.78 34.27
CA SER A 123 -24.25 25.88 35.49
C SER A 123 -23.59 27.25 35.63
N SER A 124 -23.08 27.82 34.54
CA SER A 124 -22.40 29.13 34.53
C SER A 124 -23.38 30.28 34.80
N VAL A 125 -24.56 30.27 34.15
CA VAL A 125 -25.63 31.25 34.37
C VAL A 125 -26.15 31.16 35.80
N LYS A 126 -26.33 29.96 36.34
CA LYS A 126 -26.77 29.79 37.74
C LYS A 126 -25.72 30.30 38.73
N ALA A 127 -24.45 29.98 38.52
CA ALA A 127 -23.36 30.50 39.35
C ALA A 127 -23.33 32.03 39.34
N ARG A 128 -23.56 32.65 38.16
CA ARG A 128 -23.68 34.11 38.03
C ARG A 128 -24.85 34.67 38.82
N GLN A 129 -26.06 34.12 38.63
CA GLN A 129 -27.28 34.57 39.33
C GLN A 129 -27.13 34.53 40.86
N HIS A 130 -26.33 33.61 41.40
CA HIS A 130 -26.08 33.51 42.85
C HIS A 130 -24.99 34.45 43.37
N THR A 131 -24.17 35.06 42.50
CA THR A 131 -22.97 35.81 42.90
C THR A 131 -22.99 37.27 42.43
N GLU A 132 -23.95 37.66 41.60
CA GLU A 132 -24.07 39.01 41.06
C GLU A 132 -24.62 40.00 42.11
N THR A 133 -23.74 40.86 42.64
CA THR A 133 -24.08 41.88 43.65
C THR A 133 -24.41 43.23 43.02
N GLY A 134 -25.65 43.36 42.51
CA GLY A 134 -26.32 44.64 42.24
C GLY A 134 -25.80 45.52 41.08
N THR A 135 -24.57 45.34 40.60
CA THR A 135 -24.05 45.97 39.37
C THR A 135 -23.79 44.90 38.32
N THR A 136 -24.38 45.08 37.13
CA THR A 136 -24.24 44.19 35.97
C THR A 136 -22.84 44.31 35.37
N SER A 137 -21.84 43.77 36.07
CA SER A 137 -20.47 43.66 35.57
C SER A 137 -20.42 42.69 34.39
N SER A 138 -19.78 43.05 33.28
CA SER A 138 -19.55 42.13 32.16
C SER A 138 -18.80 40.86 32.57
N TYR A 139 -18.01 40.92 33.65
CA TYR A 139 -17.21 39.81 34.17
C TYR A 139 -17.78 39.26 35.49
N ASN A 140 -17.86 37.92 35.59
CA ASN A 140 -18.20 37.20 36.81
C ASN A 140 -17.18 36.07 37.05
N SER A 141 -16.50 36.10 38.20
CA SER A 141 -15.43 35.15 38.53
C SER A 141 -15.95 33.74 38.79
N SER A 142 -17.09 33.60 39.46
CA SER A 142 -17.70 32.31 39.79
C SER A 142 -18.22 31.58 38.54
N ALA A 143 -18.89 32.29 37.63
CA ALA A 143 -19.32 31.75 36.34
C ALA A 143 -18.12 31.32 35.48
N SER A 144 -17.05 32.12 35.49
CA SER A 144 -15.80 31.79 34.79
C SER A 144 -15.13 30.53 35.35
N ALA A 145 -15.07 30.38 36.68
CA ALA A 145 -14.52 29.19 37.33
C ALA A 145 -15.32 27.93 37.00
N VAL A 146 -16.66 28.00 37.06
CA VAL A 146 -17.55 26.88 36.73
C VAL A 146 -17.40 26.45 35.27
N SER A 147 -17.37 27.41 34.34
CA SER A 147 -17.14 27.12 32.92
C SER A 147 -15.75 26.49 32.69
N GLY A 148 -14.72 26.97 33.37
CA GLY A 148 -13.37 26.42 33.31
C GLY A 148 -13.30 24.96 33.77
N VAL A 149 -13.91 24.63 34.92
CA VAL A 149 -13.97 23.25 35.43
C VAL A 149 -14.66 22.32 34.44
N TRP A 150 -15.79 22.75 33.86
CA TRP A 150 -16.49 22.00 32.82
C TRP A 150 -15.63 21.78 31.59
N LEU A 151 -14.91 22.81 31.13
CA LEU A 151 -14.02 22.70 29.98
C LEU A 151 -12.91 21.67 30.23
N PHE A 152 -12.21 21.75 31.36
CA PHE A 152 -11.16 20.79 31.72
C PHE A 152 -11.71 19.37 31.79
N PHE A 153 -12.85 19.18 32.45
CA PHE A 153 -13.49 17.87 32.57
C PHE A 153 -13.88 17.28 31.21
N GLN A 154 -14.53 18.07 30.36
CA GLN A 154 -14.97 17.62 29.03
C GLN A 154 -13.79 17.26 28.13
N ILE A 155 -12.76 18.13 28.07
CA ILE A 155 -11.58 17.88 27.25
C ILE A 155 -10.83 16.64 27.75
N TRP A 156 -10.64 16.50 29.06
CA TRP A 156 -10.02 15.30 29.63
C TRP A 156 -10.79 14.03 29.29
N LEU A 157 -12.12 14.03 29.44
CA LEU A 157 -12.97 12.86 29.18
C LEU A 157 -12.89 12.43 27.71
N VAL A 158 -13.08 13.38 26.79
CA VAL A 158 -13.16 13.08 25.36
C VAL A 158 -11.78 12.69 24.80
N HIS A 159 -10.69 13.28 25.30
CA HIS A 159 -9.35 12.87 24.92
C HIS A 159 -8.95 11.51 25.52
N THR A 160 -9.45 11.15 26.71
CA THR A 160 -9.30 9.80 27.27
C THR A 160 -10.03 8.77 26.41
N PHE A 161 -11.24 9.09 25.94
CA PHE A 161 -11.98 8.25 25.01
C PHE A 161 -11.24 8.07 23.68
N ARG A 162 -10.65 9.15 23.14
CA ARG A 162 -9.78 9.11 21.95
C ARG A 162 -8.55 8.23 22.16
N ALA A 163 -7.92 8.28 23.33
CA ALA A 163 -6.73 7.47 23.63
C ALA A 163 -7.05 5.97 23.62
N LYS A 164 -8.24 5.58 24.10
CA LYS A 164 -8.72 4.20 24.02
C LYS A 164 -9.16 3.82 22.60
N TYR A 165 -9.72 4.75 21.86
CA TYR A 165 -10.30 4.51 20.54
C TYR A 165 -9.83 5.58 19.52
N PRO A 166 -8.66 5.39 18.89
CA PRO A 166 -8.09 6.35 17.94
C PRO A 166 -9.01 6.67 16.76
N GLN A 167 -9.88 5.73 16.39
CA GLN A 167 -10.92 5.88 15.35
C GLN A 167 -11.84 7.09 15.52
N PHE A 168 -12.02 7.63 16.73
CA PHE A 168 -12.85 8.82 16.99
C PHE A 168 -12.09 10.13 16.94
N GLN A 169 -10.85 10.15 16.42
CA GLN A 169 -10.02 11.35 16.40
C GLN A 169 -10.75 12.58 15.85
N PHE A 170 -11.44 12.48 14.71
CA PHE A 170 -12.15 13.63 14.12
C PHE A 170 -13.42 14.04 14.87
N PRO A 171 -14.32 13.10 15.27
CA PRO A 171 -15.45 13.43 16.13
C PRO A 171 -15.02 14.12 17.43
N VAL A 172 -13.92 13.66 18.02
CA VAL A 172 -13.31 14.26 19.23
C VAL A 172 -12.81 15.67 18.95
N VAL A 173 -12.13 15.92 17.82
CA VAL A 173 -11.68 17.27 17.46
C VAL A 173 -12.87 18.22 17.28
N LEU A 174 -13.92 17.79 16.59
CA LEU A 174 -15.15 18.58 16.41
C LEU A 174 -15.84 18.86 17.75
N TYR A 175 -15.96 17.84 18.61
CA TYR A 175 -16.48 17.99 19.96
C TYR A 175 -15.66 19.02 20.75
N SER A 176 -14.33 18.90 20.74
CA SER A 176 -13.44 19.80 21.48
C SER A 176 -13.55 21.23 20.99
N ILE A 177 -13.66 21.47 19.67
CA ILE A 177 -13.90 22.81 19.12
C ILE A 177 -15.23 23.38 19.66
N PHE A 178 -16.30 22.59 19.62
CA PHE A 178 -17.61 23.00 20.13
C PHE A 178 -17.55 23.34 21.63
N ALA A 179 -16.95 22.46 22.44
CA ALA A 179 -16.79 22.63 23.87
C ALA A 179 -15.99 23.92 24.20
N ASN A 180 -14.83 24.13 23.55
CA ASN A 180 -14.01 25.31 23.75
C ASN A 180 -14.77 26.61 23.44
N VAL A 181 -15.41 26.69 22.26
CA VAL A 181 -16.19 27.88 21.88
C VAL A 181 -17.31 28.12 22.90
N SER A 182 -18.08 27.09 23.24
CA SER A 182 -19.19 27.23 24.18
C SER A 182 -18.75 27.66 25.59
N SER A 183 -17.66 27.11 26.12
CA SER A 183 -17.14 27.44 27.45
C SER A 183 -16.53 28.83 27.53
N ILE A 184 -15.97 29.38 26.44
CA ILE A 184 -15.41 30.73 26.44
C ILE A 184 -16.53 31.78 26.55
N TYR A 185 -17.66 31.56 25.89
CA TYR A 185 -18.80 32.48 25.93
C TYR A 185 -19.73 32.26 27.12
N ALA A 186 -19.76 31.05 27.71
CA ALA A 186 -20.66 30.72 28.83
C ALA A 186 -20.64 31.71 30.02
N PRO A 187 -19.51 32.29 30.46
CA PRO A 187 -19.48 33.26 31.56
C PRO A 187 -20.08 34.63 31.20
N GLN A 188 -20.16 34.95 29.90
CA GLN A 188 -20.68 36.24 29.40
C GLN A 188 -22.22 36.23 29.34
N GLU A 189 -22.83 35.05 29.28
CA GLU A 189 -24.28 34.90 29.19
C GLU A 189 -24.98 35.18 30.53
N THR A 190 -25.96 36.08 30.51
CA THR A 190 -26.75 36.46 31.71
C THR A 190 -28.05 35.66 31.85
N SER A 191 -28.53 35.06 30.75
CA SER A 191 -29.79 34.34 30.69
C SER A 191 -29.67 33.06 29.87
N MET A 192 -30.45 32.04 30.26
CA MET A 192 -30.53 30.78 29.52
C MET A 192 -31.08 30.96 28.11
N THR A 193 -31.92 31.97 27.87
CA THR A 193 -32.45 32.26 26.53
C THR A 193 -31.34 32.63 25.54
N SER A 194 -30.39 33.47 25.98
CA SER A 194 -29.24 33.87 25.17
C SER A 194 -28.25 32.72 25.00
N ALA A 195 -28.00 31.94 26.06
CA ALA A 195 -27.21 30.72 26.00
C ALA A 195 -27.76 29.69 24.99
N ILE A 196 -29.08 29.44 24.99
CA ILE A 196 -29.73 28.54 24.02
C ILE A 196 -29.56 29.07 22.60
N ALA A 197 -29.78 30.37 22.38
CA ALA A 197 -29.60 30.98 21.06
C ALA A 197 -28.17 30.81 20.54
N LEU A 198 -27.17 30.98 21.40
CA LEU A 198 -25.77 30.75 21.08
C LEU A 198 -25.49 29.29 20.73
N VAL A 199 -25.94 28.32 21.54
CA VAL A 199 -25.73 26.89 21.26
C VAL A 199 -26.44 26.46 19.97
N VAL A 200 -27.66 26.93 19.72
CA VAL A 200 -28.38 26.66 18.47
C VAL A 200 -27.63 27.22 17.27
N LYS A 201 -27.12 28.45 17.37
CA LYS A 201 -26.30 29.05 16.30
C LYS A 201 -25.02 28.26 16.07
N LEU A 202 -24.33 27.84 17.13
CA LEU A 202 -23.11 27.02 17.04
C LEU A 202 -23.40 25.65 16.42
N LEU A 203 -24.50 25.00 16.81
CA LEU A 203 -24.96 23.74 16.23
C LEU A 203 -25.26 23.87 14.74
N LYS A 204 -26.02 24.89 14.34
CA LYS A 204 -26.28 25.20 12.92
C LYS A 204 -24.98 25.40 12.14
N THR A 205 -24.02 26.14 12.72
CA THR A 205 -22.72 26.42 12.11
C THR A 205 -21.95 25.14 11.82
N CYS A 206 -21.82 24.26 12.81
CA CYS A 206 -21.11 22.98 12.65
C CYS A 206 -21.83 22.05 11.66
N LEU A 207 -23.16 21.91 11.77
CA LEU A 207 -23.93 21.09 10.83
C LEU A 207 -23.86 21.61 9.39
N SER A 208 -23.77 22.92 9.19
CA SER A 208 -23.62 23.53 7.86
C SER A 208 -22.27 23.20 7.24
N GLY A 209 -21.18 23.26 8.04
CA GLY A 209 -19.86 22.83 7.59
C GLY A 209 -19.84 21.35 7.18
N LEU A 210 -20.46 20.48 7.98
CA LEU A 210 -20.61 19.05 7.66
C LEU A 210 -21.50 18.81 6.43
N ALA A 211 -22.56 19.60 6.24
CA ALA A 211 -23.42 19.52 5.06
C ALA A 211 -22.67 19.89 3.78
N LEU A 212 -21.84 20.93 3.81
CA LEU A 212 -20.98 21.30 2.68
C LEU A 212 -19.99 20.19 2.34
N SER A 213 -19.31 19.62 3.35
CA SER A 213 -18.42 18.47 3.15
C SER A 213 -19.17 17.27 2.53
N SER A 214 -20.40 17.01 3.00
CA SER A 214 -21.27 15.95 2.45
C SER A 214 -21.64 16.18 1.00
N GLY A 215 -22.01 17.41 0.64
CA GLY A 215 -22.30 17.78 -0.74
C GLY A 215 -21.09 17.57 -1.66
N VAL A 216 -19.92 18.06 -1.26
CA VAL A 216 -18.68 17.89 -2.04
C VAL A 216 -18.30 16.41 -2.15
N SER A 217 -18.40 15.64 -1.07
CA SER A 217 -18.02 14.23 -1.05
C SER A 217 -18.87 13.37 -1.99
N LEU A 218 -20.19 13.57 -1.97
CA LEU A 218 -21.17 12.75 -2.68
C LEU A 218 -21.36 13.15 -4.15
N PHE A 219 -21.30 14.44 -4.47
CA PHE A 219 -21.61 14.91 -5.83
C PHE A 219 -20.36 15.20 -6.67
N ILE A 220 -19.23 15.52 -6.06
CA ILE A 220 -18.03 16.00 -6.77
C ILE A 220 -16.97 14.91 -6.77
N PHE A 221 -16.77 14.26 -7.93
CA PHE A 221 -15.90 13.09 -8.07
C PHE A 221 -16.14 12.02 -6.98
N PRO A 222 -17.31 11.36 -6.97
CA PRO A 222 -17.60 10.32 -6.00
C PRO A 222 -16.64 9.14 -6.19
N MET A 223 -15.87 8.84 -5.14
CA MET A 223 -15.05 7.64 -5.10
C MET A 223 -15.68 6.63 -4.15
N THR A 224 -16.09 5.49 -4.70
CA THR A 224 -16.59 4.37 -3.89
C THR A 224 -15.42 3.66 -3.21
N SER A 225 -15.66 3.15 -2.00
CA SER A 225 -14.67 2.33 -1.27
C SER A 225 -14.26 1.10 -2.09
N ARG A 226 -15.20 0.51 -2.83
CA ARG A 226 -14.91 -0.58 -3.78
C ARG A 226 -13.93 -0.18 -4.88
N LYS A 227 -14.05 1.02 -5.46
CA LYS A 227 -13.12 1.50 -6.50
C LYS A 227 -11.71 1.64 -5.94
N ALA A 228 -11.58 2.15 -4.71
CA ALA A 228 -10.29 2.22 -4.02
C ALA A 228 -9.70 0.81 -3.80
N VAL A 229 -10.51 -0.13 -3.29
CA VAL A 229 -10.11 -1.52 -3.07
C VAL A 229 -9.69 -2.22 -4.36
N PHE A 230 -10.42 -2.08 -5.47
CA PHE A 230 -10.00 -2.67 -6.75
C PHE A 230 -8.68 -2.08 -7.26
N LYS A 231 -8.48 -0.77 -7.10
CA LYS A 231 -7.19 -0.13 -7.44
C LYS A 231 -6.06 -0.67 -6.57
N GLN A 232 -6.29 -0.83 -5.27
CA GLN A 232 -5.31 -1.43 -4.35
C GLN A 232 -5.03 -2.88 -4.68
N MET A 233 -6.03 -3.70 -5.02
CA MET A 233 -5.83 -5.08 -5.46
C MET A 233 -4.98 -5.16 -6.73
N GLY A 234 -5.23 -4.30 -7.73
CA GLY A 234 -4.36 -4.19 -8.90
C GLY A 234 -2.93 -3.77 -8.54
N GLY A 235 -2.79 -2.78 -7.64
CA GLY A 235 -1.49 -2.37 -7.11
C GLY A 235 -0.77 -3.48 -6.34
N TYR A 236 -1.51 -4.31 -5.60
CA TYR A 236 -0.98 -5.47 -4.88
C TYR A 236 -0.42 -6.50 -5.85
N ILE A 237 -1.19 -6.86 -6.90
CA ILE A 237 -0.73 -7.78 -7.94
C ILE A 237 0.56 -7.24 -8.60
N LYS A 238 0.60 -5.95 -8.94
CA LYS A 238 1.82 -5.31 -9.47
C LYS A 238 2.98 -5.36 -8.49
N GLY A 239 2.73 -5.15 -7.21
CA GLY A 239 3.73 -5.28 -6.15
C GLY A 239 4.32 -6.69 -6.10
N LEU A 240 3.48 -7.72 -6.10
CA LEU A 240 3.90 -9.13 -6.13
C LEU A 240 4.77 -9.44 -7.36
N ARG A 241 4.34 -8.98 -8.55
CA ARG A 241 5.11 -9.12 -9.80
C ARG A 241 6.47 -8.40 -9.73
N GLY A 242 6.49 -7.19 -9.17
CA GLY A 242 7.71 -6.43 -8.94
C GLY A 242 8.67 -7.11 -7.97
N ALA A 243 8.18 -7.68 -6.86
CA ALA A 243 9.00 -8.43 -5.92
C ALA A 243 9.58 -9.70 -6.57
N LEU A 244 8.79 -10.45 -7.32
CA LEU A 244 9.25 -11.61 -8.09
C LEU A 244 10.35 -11.23 -9.10
N THR A 245 10.20 -10.10 -9.77
CA THR A 245 11.23 -9.57 -10.69
C THR A 245 12.50 -9.18 -9.93
N ALA A 246 12.38 -8.54 -8.76
CA ALA A 246 13.53 -8.21 -7.92
C ALA A 246 14.27 -9.47 -7.43
N HIS A 247 13.53 -10.54 -7.10
CA HIS A 247 14.12 -11.84 -6.79
C HIS A 247 14.87 -12.46 -7.98
N ALA A 248 14.32 -12.37 -9.19
CA ALA A 248 15.00 -12.86 -10.39
C ALA A 248 16.34 -12.15 -10.61
N VAL A 249 16.35 -10.81 -10.53
CA VAL A 249 17.57 -10.00 -10.67
C VAL A 249 18.59 -10.33 -9.58
N TYR A 250 18.13 -10.53 -8.34
CA TYR A 250 19.01 -10.94 -7.25
C TYR A 250 19.60 -12.33 -7.50
N PHE A 251 18.81 -13.31 -7.96
CA PHE A 251 19.33 -14.64 -8.28
C PHE A 251 20.34 -14.63 -9.43
N GLU A 252 20.12 -13.79 -10.44
CA GLU A 252 21.09 -13.59 -11.53
C GLU A 252 22.42 -13.01 -11.02
N SER A 253 22.39 -12.08 -10.05
CA SER A 253 23.62 -11.52 -9.50
C SER A 253 24.43 -12.54 -8.68
N LEU A 254 23.77 -13.56 -8.10
CA LEU A 254 24.44 -14.65 -7.38
C LEU A 254 25.18 -15.65 -8.28
N GLU A 255 25.13 -15.52 -9.61
CA GLU A 255 25.89 -16.39 -10.52
C GLU A 255 27.36 -15.98 -10.72
N ARG A 256 27.69 -14.77 -10.28
CA ARG A 256 28.98 -14.12 -10.55
C ARG A 256 29.60 -13.54 -9.30
N ASP A 257 28.77 -13.01 -8.41
CA ASP A 257 29.23 -12.22 -7.28
C ASP A 257 29.25 -13.01 -5.98
N ASP A 258 30.10 -12.62 -5.04
CA ASP A 258 30.12 -13.19 -3.69
C ASP A 258 28.86 -12.81 -2.90
N MET A 259 28.05 -13.80 -2.52
CA MET A 259 26.79 -13.74 -1.79
C MET A 259 26.93 -13.31 -0.32
N PHE A 260 28.13 -13.37 0.26
CA PHE A 260 28.37 -13.13 1.68
C PHE A 260 28.63 -11.64 1.95
N GLY A 261 27.99 -11.09 2.98
CA GLY A 261 28.11 -9.66 3.33
C GLY A 261 27.33 -8.71 2.41
N ARG A 262 26.48 -9.22 1.52
CA ARG A 262 25.68 -8.44 0.56
C ARG A 262 24.38 -7.86 1.10
N ALA A 263 24.20 -7.77 2.41
CA ALA A 263 22.95 -7.23 2.97
C ALA A 263 22.65 -5.80 2.50
N GLU A 264 23.63 -5.02 2.03
CA GLU A 264 23.47 -3.61 1.63
C GLU A 264 23.58 -3.39 0.11
N THR A 265 23.45 -4.42 -0.72
CA THR A 265 23.48 -4.23 -2.18
C THR A 265 22.18 -3.64 -2.70
N PRO A 266 22.21 -2.91 -3.84
CA PRO A 266 21.00 -2.33 -4.43
C PRO A 266 19.92 -3.38 -4.75
N GLU A 267 20.30 -4.62 -5.09
CA GLU A 267 19.36 -5.73 -5.35
C GLU A 267 18.66 -6.19 -4.06
N ALA A 268 19.41 -6.33 -2.97
CA ALA A 268 18.88 -6.67 -1.65
C ALA A 268 17.95 -5.57 -1.11
N GLU A 269 18.32 -4.30 -1.30
CA GLU A 269 17.46 -3.15 -0.98
C GLU A 269 16.19 -3.12 -1.82
N ALA A 270 16.28 -3.44 -3.12
CA ALA A 270 15.12 -3.52 -4.01
C ALA A 270 14.11 -4.59 -3.55
N ILE A 271 14.59 -5.77 -3.13
CA ILE A 271 13.74 -6.83 -2.55
C ILE A 271 13.06 -6.32 -1.27
N ARG A 272 13.82 -5.74 -0.33
CA ARG A 272 13.26 -5.22 0.93
C ARG A 272 12.24 -4.12 0.68
N GLY A 273 12.53 -3.21 -0.26
CA GLY A 273 11.62 -2.15 -0.68
C GLY A 273 10.32 -2.71 -1.27
N ALA A 274 10.42 -3.71 -2.14
CA ALA A 274 9.26 -4.38 -2.73
C ALA A 274 8.40 -5.10 -1.66
N VAL A 275 9.03 -5.83 -0.74
CA VAL A 275 8.35 -6.52 0.37
C VAL A 275 7.65 -5.55 1.30
N ARG A 276 8.31 -4.44 1.68
CA ARG A 276 7.69 -3.37 2.48
C ARG A 276 6.47 -2.82 1.74
N GLY A 277 6.61 -2.48 0.46
CA GLY A 277 5.50 -1.97 -0.35
C GLY A 277 4.30 -2.92 -0.44
N ILE A 278 4.53 -4.23 -0.61
CA ILE A 278 3.44 -5.24 -0.61
C ILE A 278 2.78 -5.32 0.77
N THR A 279 3.56 -5.29 1.83
CA THR A 279 3.09 -5.39 3.22
C THR A 279 2.24 -4.17 3.61
N ASP A 280 2.67 -2.97 3.23
CA ASP A 280 1.91 -1.74 3.46
C ASP A 280 0.59 -1.75 2.67
N LEU A 281 0.62 -2.21 1.41
CA LEU A 281 -0.59 -2.42 0.62
C LEU A 281 -1.50 -3.49 1.23
N HIS A 282 -0.94 -4.54 1.83
CA HIS A 282 -1.70 -5.58 2.53
C HIS A 282 -2.45 -5.01 3.73
N ALA A 283 -1.75 -4.27 4.59
CA ALA A 283 -2.32 -3.60 5.76
C ALA A 283 -3.47 -2.67 5.35
N LYS A 284 -3.21 -1.80 4.37
CA LYS A 284 -4.18 -0.82 3.88
C LYS A 284 -5.41 -1.49 3.26
N LEU A 285 -5.19 -2.49 2.41
CA LEU A 285 -6.27 -3.24 1.77
C LEU A 285 -7.11 -4.00 2.80
N HIS A 286 -6.49 -4.52 3.87
CA HIS A 286 -7.20 -5.19 4.95
C HIS A 286 -8.20 -4.26 5.64
N GLY A 287 -7.77 -3.05 6.01
CA GLY A 287 -8.62 -2.03 6.61
C GLY A 287 -9.72 -1.55 5.65
N ASP A 288 -9.37 -1.24 4.40
CA ASP A 288 -10.33 -0.72 3.41
C ASP A 288 -11.37 -1.77 2.96
N LEU A 289 -11.05 -3.06 3.09
CA LEU A 289 -11.94 -4.17 2.74
C LEU A 289 -13.22 -4.18 3.58
N THR A 290 -13.15 -3.81 4.86
CA THR A 290 -14.32 -3.80 5.76
C THR A 290 -15.38 -2.82 5.24
N PHE A 291 -14.95 -1.63 4.81
CA PHE A 291 -15.80 -0.59 4.23
C PHE A 291 -16.35 -1.01 2.86
N ALA A 292 -15.51 -1.53 1.96
CA ALA A 292 -15.96 -1.95 0.63
C ALA A 292 -17.04 -3.06 0.68
N LYS A 293 -16.97 -3.94 1.69
CA LYS A 293 -17.97 -5.01 1.90
C LYS A 293 -19.31 -4.49 2.44
N ARG A 294 -19.31 -3.35 3.12
CA ARG A 294 -20.49 -2.71 3.72
C ARG A 294 -21.11 -1.64 2.80
N GLU A 295 -20.42 -1.26 1.73
CA GLU A 295 -20.87 -0.23 0.79
C GLU A 295 -22.01 -0.69 -0.12
N PHE A 296 -23.03 0.16 -0.27
CA PHE A 296 -24.06 0.08 -1.30
C PHE A 296 -23.51 0.60 -2.63
N ALA A 297 -23.40 -0.27 -3.64
CA ALA A 297 -22.78 0.08 -4.90
C ALA A 297 -23.38 -0.69 -6.09
N LEU A 298 -23.25 -0.11 -7.28
CA LEU A 298 -23.43 -0.81 -8.55
C LEU A 298 -22.07 -1.37 -8.98
N GLY A 299 -21.97 -2.68 -9.13
CA GLY A 299 -20.70 -3.34 -9.45
C GLY A 299 -20.86 -4.78 -9.94
N LYS A 300 -19.76 -5.38 -10.39
CA LYS A 300 -19.73 -6.74 -10.92
C LYS A 300 -19.50 -7.80 -9.83
N LEU A 301 -18.56 -7.53 -8.92
CA LEU A 301 -18.11 -8.47 -7.89
C LEU A 301 -18.75 -8.18 -6.53
N GLY A 302 -19.27 -9.23 -5.89
CA GLY A 302 -19.91 -9.16 -4.58
C GLY A 302 -18.92 -8.97 -3.43
N PRO A 303 -19.40 -8.71 -2.21
CA PRO A 303 -18.54 -8.53 -1.04
C PRO A 303 -17.74 -9.79 -0.68
N ASP A 304 -18.30 -10.98 -0.93
CA ASP A 304 -17.61 -12.25 -0.65
C ASP A 304 -16.58 -12.57 -1.75
N ASP A 305 -16.82 -12.12 -2.99
CA ASP A 305 -15.85 -12.24 -4.08
C ASP A 305 -14.60 -11.37 -3.79
N ILE A 306 -14.80 -10.11 -3.35
CA ILE A 306 -13.71 -9.21 -2.94
C ILE A 306 -12.92 -9.80 -1.76
N GLN A 307 -13.61 -10.41 -0.77
CA GLN A 307 -12.93 -11.09 0.34
C GLN A 307 -12.11 -12.30 -0.14
N SER A 308 -12.65 -13.08 -1.08
CA SER A 308 -11.94 -14.22 -1.66
C SER A 308 -10.69 -13.76 -2.43
N ILE A 309 -10.77 -12.68 -3.22
CA ILE A 309 -9.60 -12.12 -3.90
C ILE A 309 -8.53 -11.71 -2.89
N PHE A 310 -8.90 -11.02 -1.80
CA PHE A 310 -7.96 -10.65 -0.74
C PHE A 310 -7.29 -11.87 -0.09
N ARG A 311 -8.03 -12.96 0.13
CA ARG A 311 -7.46 -14.22 0.67
C ARG A 311 -6.42 -14.83 -0.27
N HIS A 312 -6.68 -14.85 -1.58
CA HIS A 312 -5.70 -15.36 -2.55
C HIS A 312 -4.44 -14.48 -2.58
N LEU A 313 -4.60 -13.15 -2.59
CA LEU A 313 -3.47 -12.21 -2.51
C LEU A 313 -2.63 -12.43 -1.24
N ARG A 314 -3.28 -12.67 -0.09
CA ARG A 314 -2.59 -13.02 1.16
C ARG A 314 -1.83 -14.34 1.04
N GLN A 315 -2.45 -15.38 0.48
CA GLN A 315 -1.82 -16.69 0.30
C GLN A 315 -0.60 -16.63 -0.61
N ILE A 316 -0.64 -15.80 -1.66
CA ILE A 316 0.50 -15.59 -2.57
C ILE A 316 1.60 -14.75 -1.90
N MET A 317 1.22 -13.76 -1.09
CA MET A 317 2.20 -12.91 -0.39
C MET A 317 3.12 -13.70 0.53
N VAL A 318 2.60 -14.67 1.28
CA VAL A 318 3.38 -15.43 2.27
C VAL A 318 4.65 -16.06 1.68
N PRO A 319 4.60 -16.88 0.62
CA PRO A 319 5.80 -17.46 0.03
C PRO A 319 6.68 -16.44 -0.71
N VAL A 320 6.10 -15.39 -1.31
CA VAL A 320 6.88 -14.31 -1.95
C VAL A 320 7.70 -13.54 -0.91
N VAL A 321 7.10 -13.18 0.22
CA VAL A 321 7.82 -12.55 1.34
C VAL A 321 8.82 -13.54 1.94
N GLY A 322 8.49 -14.83 2.04
CA GLY A 322 9.43 -15.87 2.45
C GLY A 322 10.71 -15.87 1.61
N LEU A 323 10.60 -15.65 0.29
CA LEU A 323 11.76 -15.65 -0.61
C LEU A 323 12.74 -14.50 -0.31
N SER A 324 12.28 -13.42 0.33
CA SER A 324 13.17 -12.34 0.78
C SER A 324 14.10 -12.71 1.91
N PHE A 325 13.78 -13.74 2.69
CA PHE A 325 14.67 -14.21 3.75
C PHE A 325 15.95 -14.86 3.23
N VAL A 326 16.05 -15.18 1.93
CA VAL A 326 17.29 -15.69 1.32
C VAL A 326 18.45 -14.71 1.53
N VAL A 327 18.20 -13.40 1.39
CA VAL A 327 19.19 -12.34 1.66
C VAL A 327 19.67 -12.43 3.10
N ASP A 328 18.74 -12.55 4.05
CA ASP A 328 19.05 -12.61 5.47
C ASP A 328 19.74 -13.93 5.85
N ILE A 329 19.42 -15.04 5.18
CA ILE A 329 20.09 -16.33 5.38
C ILE A 329 21.55 -16.25 4.94
N PHE A 330 21.83 -15.65 3.78
CA PHE A 330 23.22 -15.44 3.33
C PHE A 330 23.99 -14.53 4.28
N GLN A 331 23.36 -13.46 4.78
CA GLN A 331 23.97 -12.59 5.78
C GLN A 331 24.33 -13.37 7.06
N ARG A 332 23.39 -14.17 7.59
CA ARG A 332 23.61 -14.99 8.78
C ARG A 332 24.68 -16.06 8.56
N LEU A 333 24.75 -16.64 7.37
CA LEU A 333 25.79 -17.62 7.04
C LEU A 333 27.17 -16.95 6.99
N SER A 334 27.23 -15.71 6.50
CA SER A 334 28.45 -14.88 6.56
C SER A 334 28.86 -14.58 8.00
N ASP A 335 27.92 -14.18 8.86
CA ASP A 335 28.18 -13.92 10.29
C ASP A 335 28.67 -15.18 11.01
N TYR A 336 27.99 -16.31 10.78
CA TYR A 336 28.34 -17.61 11.38
C TYR A 336 29.76 -18.06 10.97
N ASN A 337 30.10 -17.88 9.70
CA ASN A 337 31.43 -18.18 9.17
C ASN A 337 32.41 -17.03 9.38
N ARG A 338 32.05 -15.95 10.10
CA ARG A 338 32.91 -14.78 10.36
C ARG A 338 33.56 -14.20 9.09
N TRP A 339 32.82 -14.23 7.98
CA TRP A 339 33.26 -13.69 6.69
C TRP A 339 32.94 -12.20 6.52
N ASN A 340 32.20 -11.61 7.48
CA ASN A 340 31.93 -10.19 7.56
C ASN A 340 33.00 -9.46 8.38
N GLU A 341 33.37 -8.25 7.95
CA GLU A 341 34.25 -7.36 8.70
C GLU A 341 33.48 -6.63 9.83
N PRO A 342 34.14 -6.32 10.97
CA PRO A 342 35.52 -6.61 11.31
C PRO A 342 35.69 -8.03 11.89
N ILE A 343 36.74 -8.72 11.43
CA ILE A 343 37.16 -10.03 11.95
C ILE A 343 37.73 -9.82 13.36
N ASP A 344 37.24 -10.57 14.35
CA ASP A 344 37.79 -10.55 15.72
C ASP A 344 39.29 -10.89 15.67
N PRO A 345 40.19 -9.98 16.11
CA PRO A 345 41.64 -10.20 16.05
C PRO A 345 42.14 -11.39 16.89
N ASN A 346 41.30 -11.93 17.79
CA ASN A 346 41.62 -13.08 18.63
C ASN A 346 41.12 -14.43 18.08
N ALA A 347 40.45 -14.44 16.93
CA ALA A 347 39.93 -15.65 16.31
C ALA A 347 40.93 -16.25 15.30
N GLU A 348 40.97 -17.58 15.19
CA GLU A 348 41.73 -18.23 14.11
C GLU A 348 41.19 -17.78 12.74
N PRO A 349 42.04 -17.24 11.85
CA PRO A 349 41.62 -16.80 10.54
C PRO A 349 41.19 -18.01 9.70
N ILE A 350 39.97 -17.94 9.16
CA ILE A 350 39.50 -18.96 8.20
C ILE A 350 40.29 -18.76 6.90
N PRO A 351 40.91 -19.79 6.33
CA PRO A 351 41.69 -19.64 5.11
C PRO A 351 40.84 -19.12 3.94
N ASP A 352 41.34 -18.12 3.22
CA ASP A 352 40.62 -17.45 2.12
C ASP A 352 40.20 -18.41 0.99
N HIS A 353 41.02 -19.44 0.71
CA HIS A 353 40.71 -20.46 -0.30
C HIS A 353 39.41 -21.23 -0.02
N VAL A 354 39.01 -21.34 1.26
CA VAL A 354 37.76 -21.99 1.65
C VAL A 354 36.56 -21.12 1.29
N ARG A 355 36.69 -19.80 1.44
CA ARG A 355 35.64 -18.85 1.04
C ARG A 355 35.49 -18.87 -0.48
N GLU A 356 36.60 -18.75 -1.21
CA GLU A 356 36.60 -18.77 -2.68
C GLU A 356 35.95 -20.05 -3.24
N GLN A 357 36.28 -21.21 -2.67
CA GLN A 357 35.66 -22.48 -3.07
C GLN A 357 34.16 -22.52 -2.78
N VAL A 358 33.71 -22.03 -1.61
CA VAL A 358 32.28 -21.99 -1.27
C VAL A 358 31.53 -21.01 -2.17
N VAL A 359 32.13 -19.88 -2.51
CA VAL A 359 31.57 -18.89 -3.45
C VAL A 359 31.44 -19.52 -4.84
N HIS A 360 32.47 -20.23 -5.31
CA HIS A 360 32.43 -20.91 -6.60
C HIS A 360 31.33 -21.98 -6.65
N ASP A 361 31.24 -22.84 -5.64
CA ASP A 361 30.19 -23.86 -5.53
C ASP A 361 28.78 -23.23 -5.57
N TRP A 362 28.59 -22.09 -4.91
CA TRP A 362 27.32 -21.37 -4.96
C TRP A 362 27.00 -20.78 -6.32
N ASN A 363 27.99 -20.15 -6.97
CA ASN A 363 27.84 -19.55 -8.29
C ASN A 363 27.46 -20.62 -9.33
N ASP A 364 28.07 -21.79 -9.26
CA ASP A 364 27.76 -22.92 -10.15
C ASP A 364 26.33 -23.44 -9.93
N ILE A 365 25.91 -23.60 -8.66
CA ILE A 365 24.54 -23.99 -8.33
C ILE A 365 23.55 -22.93 -8.86
N MET A 366 23.82 -21.64 -8.65
CA MET A 366 22.94 -20.57 -9.10
C MET A 366 22.83 -20.51 -10.63
N ARG A 367 23.92 -20.79 -11.37
CA ARG A 367 23.89 -20.93 -12.84
C ARG A 367 23.06 -22.12 -13.29
N ALA A 368 23.19 -23.26 -12.62
CA ALA A 368 22.44 -24.46 -12.96
C ALA A 368 20.92 -24.28 -12.78
N VAL A 369 20.50 -23.45 -11.82
CA VAL A 369 19.08 -23.26 -11.46
C VAL A 369 18.46 -21.99 -12.03
N HIS A 370 19.26 -21.12 -12.67
CA HIS A 370 18.81 -19.87 -13.29
C HIS A 370 17.63 -20.09 -14.23
N ASP A 371 17.82 -20.93 -15.25
CA ASP A 371 16.82 -21.20 -16.29
C ASP A 371 15.50 -21.72 -15.72
N PRO A 372 15.51 -22.76 -14.86
CA PRO A 372 14.30 -23.21 -14.16
C PRO A 372 13.60 -22.12 -13.35
N PHE A 373 14.37 -21.32 -12.59
CA PHE A 373 13.81 -20.27 -11.72
C PHE A 373 13.23 -19.12 -12.54
N ALA A 374 13.95 -18.63 -13.55
CA ALA A 374 13.49 -17.58 -14.46
C ALA A 374 12.19 -17.98 -15.16
N ARG A 375 12.10 -19.21 -15.68
CA ARG A 375 10.87 -19.73 -16.31
C ARG A 375 9.71 -19.83 -15.32
N MET A 376 9.95 -20.26 -14.08
CA MET A 376 8.92 -20.31 -13.05
C MET A 376 8.44 -18.91 -12.65
N ILE A 377 9.36 -17.98 -12.40
CA ILE A 377 9.04 -16.58 -12.07
C ILE A 377 8.22 -15.95 -13.20
N GLN A 378 8.62 -16.15 -14.46
CA GLN A 378 7.87 -15.67 -15.62
C GLN A 378 6.46 -16.29 -15.68
N ALA A 379 6.33 -17.59 -15.46
CA ALA A 379 5.02 -18.22 -15.42
C ALA A 379 4.14 -17.60 -14.33
N ILE A 380 4.67 -17.44 -13.11
CA ILE A 380 3.95 -16.83 -11.98
C ILE A 380 3.52 -15.38 -12.33
N ASP A 381 4.41 -14.61 -12.96
CA ASP A 381 4.13 -13.25 -13.44
C ASP A 381 2.97 -13.23 -14.43
N GLU A 382 3.00 -14.11 -15.43
CA GLU A 382 1.94 -14.28 -16.42
C GLU A 382 0.61 -14.72 -15.78
N GLY A 383 0.65 -15.58 -14.77
CA GLY A 383 -0.53 -16.00 -14.01
C GLY A 383 -1.17 -14.86 -13.20
N LEU A 384 -0.34 -14.06 -12.54
CA LEU A 384 -0.78 -12.83 -11.87
C LEU A 384 -1.36 -11.82 -12.87
N LEU A 385 -0.75 -11.67 -14.04
CA LEU A 385 -1.27 -10.81 -15.10
C LEU A 385 -2.61 -11.30 -15.66
N HIS A 386 -2.73 -12.61 -15.88
CA HIS A 386 -3.97 -13.26 -16.32
C HIS A 386 -5.12 -12.95 -15.35
N THR A 387 -4.92 -13.14 -14.04
CA THR A 387 -5.95 -12.82 -13.03
C THR A 387 -6.34 -11.34 -13.03
N SER A 388 -5.36 -10.44 -13.18
CA SER A 388 -5.60 -8.99 -13.27
C SER A 388 -6.49 -8.64 -14.47
N TYR A 389 -6.27 -9.29 -15.62
CA TYR A 389 -7.07 -9.10 -16.84
C TYR A 389 -8.46 -9.74 -16.77
N VAL A 390 -8.58 -10.94 -16.20
CA VAL A 390 -9.87 -11.63 -16.07
C VAL A 390 -10.77 -10.88 -15.09
N LEU A 391 -10.23 -10.46 -13.94
CA LEU A 391 -10.99 -9.72 -12.92
C LEU A 391 -11.21 -8.23 -13.26
N HIS A 392 -10.71 -7.75 -14.41
CA HIS A 392 -10.76 -6.34 -14.83
C HIS A 392 -10.11 -5.37 -13.83
N LEU A 393 -9.07 -5.82 -13.12
CA LEU A 393 -8.27 -4.97 -12.23
C LEU A 393 -7.33 -4.08 -13.06
N GLU A 394 -6.87 -4.59 -14.21
CA GLU A 394 -6.12 -3.84 -15.21
C GLU A 394 -6.78 -3.91 -16.58
N LYS A 395 -6.51 -2.88 -17.39
CA LYS A 395 -6.94 -2.88 -18.79
C LYS A 395 -6.04 -3.82 -19.58
N ARG A 396 -6.66 -4.69 -20.38
CA ARG A 396 -5.94 -5.46 -21.39
C ARG A 396 -5.31 -4.47 -22.39
N PRO A 397 -4.05 -4.67 -22.81
CA PRO A 397 -3.52 -3.94 -23.95
C PRO A 397 -4.46 -4.16 -25.14
N LYS A 398 -4.86 -3.07 -25.81
CA LYS A 398 -5.65 -3.19 -27.03
C LYS A 398 -4.80 -4.00 -28.01
N LYS A 399 -5.26 -5.19 -28.43
CA LYS A 399 -4.67 -5.85 -29.61
C LYS A 399 -4.66 -4.78 -30.70
N ALA A 400 -3.48 -4.51 -31.27
CA ALA A 400 -3.38 -3.60 -32.40
C ALA A 400 -4.42 -4.07 -33.42
N ALA A 401 -5.41 -3.24 -33.69
CA ALA A 401 -6.31 -3.50 -34.80
C ALA A 401 -5.38 -3.52 -36.01
N VAL A 402 -5.22 -4.70 -36.62
CA VAL A 402 -4.65 -4.83 -37.95
C VAL A 402 -5.42 -3.84 -38.80
N ALA A 403 -4.75 -2.76 -39.17
CA ALA A 403 -5.32 -1.73 -40.01
C ALA A 403 -5.67 -2.41 -41.33
N THR A 404 -6.96 -2.66 -41.53
CA THR A 404 -7.54 -2.97 -42.83
C THR A 404 -7.48 -1.68 -43.64
N ASN A 405 -6.31 -1.36 -44.15
CA ASN A 405 -6.13 -0.40 -45.23
C ASN A 405 -5.27 -1.12 -46.26
N GLY A 406 -5.90 -1.48 -47.37
CA GLY A 406 -5.21 -2.02 -48.52
C GLY A 406 -4.12 -1.07 -48.97
N ASN A 407 -2.93 -1.61 -49.13
CA ASN A 407 -2.08 -1.38 -50.28
C ASN A 407 -1.12 -2.57 -50.34
N ASP A 408 -1.22 -3.29 -51.44
CA ASP A 408 -0.22 -4.22 -51.90
C ASP A 408 1.14 -3.51 -52.02
N ASP A 409 2.21 -4.30 -51.92
CA ASP A 409 3.63 -3.95 -52.14
C ASP A 409 4.45 -3.63 -50.88
N ALA A 410 4.79 -4.67 -50.11
CA ALA A 410 6.10 -4.82 -49.48
C ALA A 410 6.31 -6.27 -49.02
N GLU A 411 7.06 -7.05 -49.81
CA GLU A 411 7.70 -8.28 -49.33
C GLU A 411 8.69 -7.93 -48.20
N GLY A 412 8.56 -8.61 -47.06
CA GLY A 412 9.60 -8.61 -46.02
C GLY A 412 9.07 -8.70 -44.60
N ASP A 413 9.19 -9.91 -44.04
CA ASP A 413 9.19 -10.25 -42.60
C ASP A 413 7.84 -10.59 -41.94
N GLU A 414 7.16 -11.59 -42.51
CA GLU A 414 6.32 -12.53 -41.75
C GLU A 414 7.21 -13.40 -40.85
N LYS A 415 7.68 -12.85 -39.73
CA LYS A 415 8.17 -13.65 -38.60
C LYS A 415 7.11 -13.72 -37.51
N ASP A 416 6.60 -14.93 -37.34
CA ASP A 416 5.94 -15.47 -36.14
C ASP A 416 4.56 -14.94 -35.75
N LEU A 417 3.56 -15.20 -36.59
CA LEU A 417 2.17 -15.34 -36.15
C LEU A 417 1.70 -16.80 -36.03
N GLU A 418 2.50 -17.77 -36.46
CA GLU A 418 2.17 -19.22 -36.46
C GLU A 418 3.05 -20.05 -35.49
N ALA A 419 4.14 -19.51 -34.91
CA ALA A 419 5.00 -20.26 -33.97
C ALA A 419 4.47 -20.37 -32.51
N SER A 420 3.29 -19.82 -32.22
CA SER A 420 2.63 -19.92 -30.91
C SER A 420 1.27 -20.63 -30.98
N ALA A 421 1.10 -21.59 -31.88
CA ALA A 421 -0.13 -22.38 -32.00
C ALA A 421 -0.50 -23.25 -30.76
N GLY A 422 0.25 -23.17 -29.65
CA GLY A 422 0.01 -23.97 -28.44
C GLY A 422 0.14 -23.27 -27.09
N LYS A 423 0.47 -21.98 -27.01
CA LYS A 423 0.61 -21.25 -25.72
C LYS A 423 -0.51 -20.23 -25.56
N ALA A 424 -1.37 -20.43 -24.57
CA ALA A 424 -2.42 -19.48 -24.25
C ALA A 424 -1.80 -18.23 -23.61
N ALA A 425 -2.14 -17.04 -24.10
CA ALA A 425 -1.62 -15.80 -23.51
C ALA A 425 -2.43 -15.40 -22.25
N PRO A 426 -1.86 -14.59 -21.34
CA PRO A 426 -2.59 -14.04 -20.21
C PRO A 426 -3.90 -13.35 -20.65
N GLY A 427 -5.02 -13.75 -20.04
CA GLY A 427 -6.36 -13.27 -20.36
C GLY A 427 -7.13 -14.07 -21.43
N ASP A 428 -6.51 -15.03 -22.10
CA ASP A 428 -7.17 -15.96 -23.04
C ASP A 428 -7.81 -17.15 -22.31
N LYS A 429 -8.79 -17.78 -22.97
CA LYS A 429 -9.44 -18.99 -22.46
C LYS A 429 -8.47 -20.17 -22.56
N GLY A 430 -8.37 -21.00 -21.51
CA GLY A 430 -7.48 -22.17 -21.49
C GLY A 430 -6.09 -21.90 -20.89
N PHE A 431 -5.78 -20.65 -20.51
CA PHE A 431 -4.53 -20.30 -19.83
C PHE A 431 -4.30 -21.10 -18.54
N ALA A 432 -5.34 -21.40 -17.77
CA ALA A 432 -5.21 -22.15 -16.53
C ALA A 432 -4.58 -23.55 -16.73
N GLU A 433 -4.93 -24.24 -17.83
CA GLU A 433 -4.39 -25.58 -18.12
C GLU A 433 -2.93 -25.51 -18.60
N ASP A 434 -2.60 -24.55 -19.47
CA ASP A 434 -1.21 -24.27 -19.88
C ASP A 434 -0.34 -23.90 -18.67
N TYR A 435 -0.85 -23.01 -17.80
CA TYR A 435 -0.15 -22.62 -16.57
C TYR A 435 0.09 -23.82 -15.64
N LYS A 436 -0.90 -24.69 -15.47
CA LYS A 436 -0.76 -25.94 -14.69
C LYS A 436 0.29 -26.87 -15.30
N GLN A 437 0.33 -27.00 -16.62
CA GLN A 437 1.34 -27.80 -17.31
C GLN A 437 2.75 -27.24 -17.07
N ARG A 438 2.94 -25.92 -17.16
CA ARG A 438 4.24 -25.26 -16.87
C ARG A 438 4.71 -25.50 -15.44
N LEU A 439 3.81 -25.45 -14.45
CA LEU A 439 4.14 -25.79 -13.07
C LEU A 439 4.59 -27.25 -12.91
N SER A 440 3.96 -28.18 -13.63
CA SER A 440 4.34 -29.60 -13.59
C SER A 440 5.73 -29.84 -14.19
N LEU A 441 6.09 -29.13 -15.27
CA LEU A 441 7.41 -29.21 -15.89
C LEU A 441 8.52 -28.74 -14.94
N PHE A 442 8.29 -27.65 -14.21
CA PHE A 442 9.24 -27.19 -13.20
C PHE A 442 9.45 -28.22 -12.08
N ARG A 443 8.37 -28.86 -11.62
CA ARG A 443 8.47 -29.92 -10.61
C ARG A 443 9.32 -31.10 -11.09
N ASN A 444 9.25 -31.42 -12.39
CA ASN A 444 10.11 -32.44 -12.99
C ASN A 444 11.56 -31.96 -13.11
N ALA A 445 11.78 -30.70 -13.48
CA ALA A 445 13.12 -30.09 -13.53
C ALA A 445 13.82 -30.09 -12.17
N LYS A 446 13.08 -29.94 -11.05
CA LYS A 446 13.60 -30.11 -9.69
C LYS A 446 14.24 -31.49 -9.49
N LYS A 447 13.56 -32.57 -9.92
CA LYS A 447 14.05 -33.95 -9.75
C LYS A 447 15.40 -34.12 -10.45
N VAL A 448 15.52 -33.57 -11.66
CA VAL A 448 16.76 -33.59 -12.45
C VAL A 448 17.87 -32.78 -11.77
N ALA A 449 17.58 -31.55 -11.33
CA ALA A 449 18.58 -30.72 -10.65
C ALA A 449 19.12 -31.36 -9.36
N LEU A 450 18.26 -32.03 -8.59
CA LEU A 450 18.68 -32.77 -7.39
C LEU A 450 19.50 -34.02 -7.69
N GLN A 451 19.23 -34.68 -8.82
CA GLN A 451 20.04 -35.81 -9.29
C GLN A 451 21.44 -35.34 -9.68
N THR A 452 21.54 -34.27 -10.46
CA THR A 452 22.82 -33.68 -10.86
C THR A 452 23.63 -33.20 -9.65
N TRP A 453 23.00 -32.53 -8.69
CA TRP A 453 23.67 -32.11 -7.46
C TRP A 453 24.22 -33.31 -6.66
N ALA A 454 23.46 -34.40 -6.58
CA ALA A 454 23.91 -35.61 -5.90
C ALA A 454 25.11 -36.25 -6.63
N GLU A 455 25.06 -36.35 -7.96
CA GLU A 455 26.16 -36.85 -8.79
C GLU A 455 27.44 -36.00 -8.64
N GLU A 456 27.32 -34.68 -8.67
CA GLU A 456 28.45 -33.74 -8.48
C GLU A 456 29.11 -33.88 -7.10
N LYS A 457 28.32 -34.18 -6.06
CA LYS A 457 28.82 -34.42 -4.71
C LYS A 457 29.23 -35.87 -4.47
N GLY A 458 29.20 -36.73 -5.49
CA GLY A 458 29.63 -38.14 -5.41
C GLY A 458 28.63 -39.06 -4.70
N ILE A 459 27.36 -38.66 -4.60
CA ILE A 459 26.28 -39.43 -3.98
C ILE A 459 25.59 -40.25 -5.07
N SER A 460 25.59 -41.59 -4.94
CA SER A 460 24.86 -42.46 -5.86
C SER A 460 23.40 -42.58 -5.44
N LEU A 461 22.49 -42.02 -6.24
CA LEU A 461 21.04 -42.14 -6.04
C LEU A 461 20.48 -43.36 -6.80
N PRO A 462 19.73 -44.26 -6.13
CA PRO A 462 18.97 -45.31 -6.81
C PRO A 462 17.95 -44.74 -7.82
N PRO A 463 17.62 -45.46 -8.91
CA PRO A 463 16.72 -44.96 -9.97
C PRO A 463 15.31 -44.60 -9.45
N ASP A 464 14.82 -45.32 -8.45
CA ASP A 464 13.50 -45.09 -7.82
C ASP A 464 13.57 -44.26 -6.54
N PHE A 465 14.70 -43.63 -6.21
CA PHE A 465 14.93 -42.94 -4.93
C PHE A 465 13.84 -41.91 -4.55
N PHE A 466 13.35 -41.15 -5.53
CA PHE A 466 12.36 -40.08 -5.28
C PHE A 466 10.94 -40.60 -5.10
N ASP A 467 10.66 -41.82 -5.55
CA ASP A 467 9.33 -42.44 -5.51
C ASP A 467 9.25 -43.45 -4.34
N HIS A 468 10.37 -44.12 -4.04
CA HIS A 468 10.56 -45.05 -2.93
C HIS A 468 11.92 -44.80 -2.25
N PRO A 469 12.00 -43.91 -1.24
CA PRO A 469 13.25 -43.63 -0.56
C PRO A 469 13.66 -44.86 0.29
N PRO A 470 14.79 -45.52 -0.03
CA PRO A 470 15.24 -46.66 0.75
C PRO A 470 15.88 -46.18 2.05
N VAL A 471 15.52 -46.80 3.18
CA VAL A 471 15.85 -46.31 4.54
C VAL A 471 17.35 -46.39 4.87
N ASP A 472 18.15 -47.21 4.15
CA ASP A 472 19.53 -47.56 4.52
C ASP A 472 20.60 -47.55 3.39
N SER A 473 20.38 -46.87 2.25
CA SER A 473 21.25 -47.12 1.05
C SER A 473 21.79 -45.91 0.29
N LEU A 474 22.01 -44.78 0.95
CA LEU A 474 22.83 -43.71 0.36
C LEU A 474 24.31 -44.01 0.63
N LYS A 475 25.09 -44.19 -0.45
CA LYS A 475 26.54 -44.40 -0.43
C LYS A 475 27.21 -43.41 -1.36
N GLY A 476 28.45 -43.05 -1.05
CA GLY A 476 29.23 -42.12 -1.87
C GLY A 476 30.30 -41.37 -1.11
N ASP A 477 31.26 -40.81 -1.85
CA ASP A 477 32.44 -40.11 -1.33
C ASP A 477 32.07 -38.93 -0.40
N PHE A 478 30.86 -38.40 -0.55
CA PHE A 478 30.28 -37.40 0.34
C PHE A 478 30.25 -37.83 1.82
N PHE A 479 29.91 -39.09 2.09
CA PHE A 479 29.77 -39.61 3.45
C PHE A 479 31.11 -39.87 4.13
N ASP A 480 32.18 -40.00 3.34
CA ASP A 480 33.56 -40.15 3.79
C ASP A 480 34.29 -38.81 3.92
N ALA A 481 33.67 -37.71 3.47
CA ALA A 481 34.22 -36.35 3.57
C ALA A 481 34.21 -35.79 5.00
N SER A 482 34.94 -34.68 5.24
CA SER A 482 35.00 -34.04 6.55
C SER A 482 33.62 -33.56 7.04
N ALA A 483 33.38 -33.62 8.36
CA ALA A 483 32.11 -33.19 8.96
C ALA A 483 31.75 -31.74 8.61
N SER A 484 32.74 -30.85 8.52
CA SER A 484 32.56 -29.45 8.12
C SER A 484 32.15 -29.30 6.65
N TYR A 485 32.69 -30.11 5.74
CA TYR A 485 32.30 -30.11 4.33
C TYR A 485 30.87 -30.64 4.14
N GLN A 486 30.52 -31.70 4.85
CA GLN A 486 29.17 -32.28 4.83
C GLN A 486 28.13 -31.28 5.35
N ASP A 487 28.39 -30.61 6.47
CA ASP A 487 27.45 -29.64 7.06
C ASP A 487 27.23 -28.44 6.12
N ARG A 488 28.29 -27.91 5.50
CA ARG A 488 28.19 -26.82 4.51
C ARG A 488 27.36 -27.23 3.29
N SER A 489 27.66 -28.38 2.70
CA SER A 489 26.94 -28.89 1.53
C SER A 489 25.46 -29.18 1.84
N ARG A 490 25.16 -29.69 3.05
CA ARG A 490 23.77 -29.87 3.52
C ARG A 490 23.03 -28.54 3.63
N ARG A 491 23.66 -27.51 4.18
CA ARG A 491 23.08 -26.15 4.28
C ARG A 491 22.81 -25.55 2.90
N GLN A 492 23.72 -25.73 1.93
CA GLN A 492 23.53 -25.31 0.54
C GLN A 492 22.30 -26.01 -0.08
N LEU A 493 22.21 -27.33 0.07
CA LEU A 493 21.06 -28.11 -0.41
C LEU A 493 19.75 -27.63 0.22
N TYR A 494 19.72 -27.41 1.54
CA TYR A 494 18.51 -26.93 2.21
C TYR A 494 18.07 -25.55 1.75
N LEU A 495 19.02 -24.64 1.50
CA LEU A 495 18.69 -23.31 0.98
C LEU A 495 18.20 -23.37 -0.47
N PHE A 496 18.78 -24.24 -1.30
CA PHE A 496 18.24 -24.50 -2.64
C PHE A 496 16.81 -25.06 -2.59
N LEU A 497 16.58 -26.11 -1.79
CA LEU A 497 15.26 -26.69 -1.58
C LEU A 497 14.27 -25.69 -1.02
N TYR A 498 14.72 -24.76 -0.17
CA TYR A 498 13.90 -23.68 0.35
C TYR A 498 13.45 -22.71 -0.75
N MET A 499 14.39 -22.21 -1.56
CA MET A 499 14.08 -21.30 -2.68
C MET A 499 13.14 -21.95 -3.69
N GLU A 500 13.43 -23.19 -4.07
CA GLU A 500 12.60 -23.97 -5.00
C GLU A 500 11.20 -24.19 -4.43
N GLN A 501 11.08 -24.63 -3.17
CA GLN A 501 9.79 -24.92 -2.56
C GLN A 501 8.94 -23.66 -2.43
N LEU A 502 9.54 -22.50 -2.15
CA LEU A 502 8.84 -21.22 -2.11
C LEU A 502 8.38 -20.75 -3.48
N LEU A 503 9.20 -20.90 -4.53
CA LEU A 503 8.78 -20.62 -5.90
C LEU A 503 7.65 -21.55 -6.34
N TYR A 504 7.76 -22.85 -6.08
CA TYR A 504 6.71 -23.82 -6.38
C TYR A 504 5.41 -23.53 -5.62
N SER A 505 5.50 -23.24 -4.32
CA SER A 505 4.36 -22.83 -3.47
C SER A 505 3.69 -21.56 -3.98
N THR A 506 4.49 -20.56 -4.40
CA THR A 506 3.98 -19.35 -5.05
C THR A 506 3.24 -19.70 -6.33
N GLY A 507 3.81 -20.56 -7.18
CA GLY A 507 3.18 -21.08 -8.38
C GLY A 507 1.82 -21.73 -8.13
N GLN A 508 1.73 -22.60 -7.13
CA GLN A 508 0.49 -23.29 -6.75
C GLN A 508 -0.59 -22.33 -6.21
N THR A 509 -0.20 -21.37 -5.36
CA THR A 509 -1.16 -20.37 -4.84
C THR A 509 -1.68 -19.45 -5.95
N VAL A 510 -0.82 -19.09 -6.92
CA VAL A 510 -1.24 -18.36 -8.12
C VAL A 510 -2.14 -19.22 -9.02
N LEU A 511 -1.89 -20.53 -9.16
CA LEU A 511 -2.79 -21.43 -9.91
C LEU A 511 -4.19 -21.41 -9.30
N GLY A 512 -4.30 -21.50 -7.97
CA GLY A 512 -5.58 -21.39 -7.27
C GLY A 512 -6.27 -20.05 -7.56
N PHE A 513 -5.51 -18.95 -7.63
CA PHE A 513 -6.07 -17.64 -7.95
C PHE A 513 -6.52 -17.52 -9.42
N VAL A 514 -5.77 -18.07 -10.37
CA VAL A 514 -6.13 -18.19 -11.79
C VAL A 514 -7.44 -18.96 -11.95
N GLN A 515 -7.52 -20.15 -11.35
CA GLN A 515 -8.72 -20.99 -11.38
C GLN A 515 -9.93 -20.30 -10.74
N TYR A 516 -9.72 -19.56 -9.65
CA TYR A 516 -10.77 -18.76 -9.04
C TYR A 516 -11.25 -17.64 -9.98
N ALA A 517 -10.34 -16.89 -10.60
CA ALA A 517 -10.67 -15.81 -11.53
C ALA A 517 -11.45 -16.34 -12.75
N ASP A 518 -10.99 -17.43 -13.36
CA ASP A 518 -11.67 -18.11 -14.47
C ASP A 518 -13.04 -18.66 -14.04
N GLY A 519 -13.14 -19.26 -12.86
CA GLY A 519 -14.41 -19.72 -12.31
C GLY A 519 -15.42 -18.58 -12.10
N VAL A 520 -14.96 -17.40 -11.69
CA VAL A 520 -15.80 -16.19 -11.55
C VAL A 520 -16.24 -15.66 -12.91
N ALA A 521 -15.35 -15.68 -13.91
CA ALA A 521 -15.66 -15.29 -15.28
C ALA A 521 -16.66 -16.26 -15.94
N ALA A 522 -16.45 -17.57 -15.79
CA ALA A 522 -17.32 -18.62 -16.31
C ALA A 522 -18.74 -18.56 -15.74
N LYS A 523 -18.89 -18.18 -14.46
CA LYS A 523 -20.20 -17.92 -13.82
C LYS A 523 -20.94 -16.70 -14.40
N GLY A 524 -20.34 -15.96 -15.34
CA GLY A 524 -20.94 -14.76 -15.93
C GLY A 524 -21.12 -13.60 -14.94
N LYS A 525 -20.44 -13.64 -13.78
CA LYS A 525 -20.54 -12.54 -12.80
C LYS A 525 -19.94 -11.24 -13.32
N LEU A 526 -18.93 -11.34 -14.18
CA LEU A 526 -18.18 -10.19 -14.72
C LEU A 526 -18.83 -9.55 -15.96
N SER A 527 -19.88 -10.15 -16.52
CA SER A 527 -20.54 -9.67 -17.76
C SER A 527 -21.54 -8.55 -17.52
N ARG A 528 -22.20 -8.51 -16.35
CA ARG A 528 -23.23 -7.52 -16.02
C ARG A 528 -22.94 -6.81 -14.71
N THR A 529 -23.20 -5.50 -14.68
CA THR A 529 -23.19 -4.70 -13.46
C THR A 529 -24.49 -4.95 -12.69
N ARG A 530 -24.41 -5.21 -11.39
CA ARG A 530 -25.55 -5.52 -10.51
C ARG A 530 -25.57 -4.57 -9.33
N LEU A 531 -26.74 -4.41 -8.73
CA LEU A 531 -26.87 -3.70 -7.47
C LEU A 531 -26.39 -4.61 -6.33
N ILE A 532 -25.45 -4.09 -5.54
CA ILE A 532 -24.84 -4.82 -4.43
C ILE A 532 -25.30 -4.19 -3.14
N ILE A 533 -26.11 -4.96 -2.41
CA ILE A 533 -26.67 -4.55 -1.13
C ILE A 533 -25.86 -5.27 -0.03
N PRO A 534 -25.37 -4.55 0.99
CA PRO A 534 -24.73 -5.20 2.13
C PRO A 534 -25.75 -6.08 2.86
N GLY A 535 -25.37 -7.32 3.18
CA GLY A 535 -26.29 -8.23 3.88
C GLY A 535 -26.72 -7.65 5.24
N ALA A 536 -28.02 -7.66 5.54
CA ALA A 536 -28.58 -7.06 6.76
C ALA A 536 -27.89 -7.55 8.05
N LYS A 537 -27.50 -8.84 8.10
CA LYS A 537 -26.73 -9.43 9.20
C LYS A 537 -25.37 -8.74 9.43
N ARG A 538 -24.73 -8.25 8.36
CA ARG A 538 -23.42 -7.57 8.42
C ARG A 538 -23.56 -6.14 8.94
N CYS A 539 -24.64 -5.44 8.58
CA CYS A 539 -24.98 -4.13 9.13
C CYS A 539 -25.38 -4.23 10.61
N LEU A 540 -26.21 -5.22 10.97
CA LEU A 540 -26.58 -5.50 12.37
C LEU A 540 -25.38 -5.89 13.23
N LYS A 541 -24.47 -6.73 12.70
CA LYS A 541 -23.24 -7.10 13.40
C LYS A 541 -22.38 -5.86 13.66
N TRP A 542 -22.24 -4.97 12.68
CA TRP A 542 -21.50 -3.71 12.86
C TRP A 542 -22.13 -2.83 13.94
N GLY A 543 -23.45 -2.62 13.92
CA GLY A 543 -24.15 -1.87 14.97
C GLY A 543 -23.99 -2.48 16.37
N LYS A 544 -24.00 -3.83 16.47
CA LYS A 544 -23.77 -4.54 17.74
C LYS A 544 -22.32 -4.44 18.23
N THR A 545 -21.33 -4.57 17.34
CA THR A 545 -19.89 -4.44 17.67
C THR A 545 -19.56 -3.04 18.16
N PHE A 546 -20.33 -2.02 17.73
CA PHE A 546 -20.20 -0.66 18.24
C PHE A 546 -20.75 -0.51 19.68
N LEU A 547 -21.86 -1.16 20.00
CA LEU A 547 -22.51 -1.07 21.32
C LEU A 547 -21.86 -1.97 22.37
N ILE A 548 -21.36 -3.13 21.96
CA ILE A 548 -20.66 -4.09 22.79
C ILE A 548 -19.22 -4.05 22.34
N ALA A 549 -18.41 -3.17 22.93
CA ALA A 549 -16.99 -3.05 22.61
C ALA A 549 -16.29 -4.40 22.88
N PRO A 550 -15.96 -5.21 21.86
CA PRO A 550 -15.08 -6.35 22.06
C PRO A 550 -13.65 -5.83 21.90
N GLU A 551 -12.70 -6.46 22.57
CA GLU A 551 -11.27 -6.09 22.57
C GLU A 551 -10.59 -6.16 21.18
N ASN A 552 -11.29 -6.61 20.12
CA ASN A 552 -10.76 -6.79 18.76
C ASN A 552 -11.05 -5.60 17.82
N HIS A 553 -10.84 -4.36 18.29
CA HIS A 553 -11.00 -3.15 17.48
C HIS A 553 -9.66 -2.60 16.95
N GLU A 554 -8.64 -3.44 16.79
CA GLU A 554 -7.34 -3.01 16.27
C GLU A 554 -7.37 -2.62 14.78
N ASP A 555 -8.36 -3.09 14.00
CA ASP A 555 -8.29 -3.02 12.52
C ASP A 555 -9.16 -1.93 11.85
N ASP A 556 -10.08 -1.26 12.57
CA ASP A 556 -10.90 -0.17 11.99
C ASP A 556 -10.09 1.14 12.06
N HIS A 557 -9.03 1.24 11.25
CA HIS A 557 -8.14 2.41 11.09
C HIS A 557 -8.84 3.63 10.45
N LEU A 558 -9.81 4.16 11.17
CA LEU A 558 -10.53 5.36 10.82
C LEU A 558 -9.78 6.62 11.29
N GLY A 559 -9.02 6.49 12.39
CA GLY A 559 -8.27 7.59 13.02
C GLY A 559 -6.91 7.88 12.39
N ASP A 560 -6.33 6.92 11.68
CA ASP A 560 -4.99 7.05 11.12
C ASP A 560 -5.02 7.39 9.61
N ILE A 561 -5.44 8.61 9.29
CA ILE A 561 -5.48 9.12 7.90
C ILE A 561 -4.20 9.88 7.55
N HIS A 562 -3.41 10.29 8.56
CA HIS A 562 -2.22 11.12 8.36
C HIS A 562 -0.90 10.37 8.41
N THR A 563 -0.86 9.14 8.92
CA THR A 563 0.35 8.32 8.90
C THR A 563 0.25 7.30 7.77
N GLN A 564 0.80 7.66 6.60
CA GLN A 564 1.08 6.67 5.54
C GLN A 564 2.15 5.64 5.98
N ASN A 565 2.73 5.81 7.16
CA ASN A 565 3.66 4.87 7.79
C ASN A 565 2.92 4.05 8.85
N THR A 566 1.96 3.24 8.42
CA THR A 566 1.49 2.14 9.26
C THR A 566 2.58 1.08 9.22
N SER A 567 3.59 1.19 10.09
CA SER A 567 4.54 0.09 10.27
C SER A 567 3.74 -1.07 10.87
N LEU A 568 3.30 -2.01 10.01
CA LEU A 568 2.70 -3.24 10.48
C LEU A 568 3.77 -3.93 11.33
N GLU A 569 3.54 -4.06 12.64
CA GLU A 569 4.45 -4.77 13.52
C GLU A 569 4.23 -6.27 13.29
N LEU A 570 4.84 -6.83 12.24
CA LEU A 570 4.75 -8.26 11.87
C LEU A 570 5.40 -9.21 12.90
N GLY A 571 5.65 -8.73 14.11
CA GLY A 571 6.45 -9.38 15.13
C GLY A 571 7.93 -9.02 15.05
N GLU A 572 8.66 -9.36 16.11
CA GLU A 572 10.08 -9.04 16.29
C GLU A 572 10.99 -9.58 15.17
N ALA A 573 10.55 -10.61 14.45
CA ALA A 573 11.28 -11.22 13.33
C ALA A 573 11.44 -10.31 12.11
N TYR A 574 10.64 -9.24 11.99
CA TYR A 574 10.66 -8.31 10.85
C TYR A 574 11.28 -6.94 11.17
N ARG A 575 11.75 -6.73 12.42
CA ARG A 575 12.57 -5.56 12.79
C ARG A 575 14.05 -5.87 12.58
N HIS A 576 14.84 -4.85 12.28
CA HIS A 576 16.29 -4.93 12.42
C HIS A 576 16.59 -5.34 13.87
N ARG A 577 17.17 -6.52 14.05
CA ARG A 577 17.29 -7.16 15.38
C ARG A 577 18.12 -6.27 16.30
N LYS A 578 17.63 -6.02 17.52
CA LYS A 578 18.46 -5.54 18.63
C LYS A 578 19.49 -6.62 18.95
N ASP A 579 20.73 -6.18 19.06
CA ASP A 579 21.86 -7.00 19.45
C ASP A 579 21.53 -7.73 20.77
N PRO A 580 21.53 -9.08 20.81
CA PRO A 580 21.09 -9.84 21.99
C PRO A 580 21.98 -9.62 23.23
N GLU A 581 23.18 -9.05 23.05
CA GLU A 581 24.08 -8.69 24.14
C GLU A 581 23.90 -7.24 24.64
N HIS A 582 23.08 -6.43 23.96
CA HIS A 582 22.84 -5.06 24.36
C HIS A 582 21.82 -4.99 25.50
N LEU A 583 22.33 -4.90 26.73
CA LEU A 583 21.51 -4.72 27.92
C LEU A 583 20.61 -3.47 27.77
N PRO A 584 19.33 -3.54 28.19
CA PRO A 584 18.46 -2.38 28.20
C PRO A 584 19.08 -1.27 29.05
N ARG A 585 18.99 -0.01 28.60
CA ARG A 585 19.43 1.15 29.39
C ARG A 585 18.78 1.07 30.79
N GLN A 586 19.61 0.96 31.82
CA GLN A 586 19.14 1.07 33.20
C GLN A 586 18.60 2.47 33.42
N ILE A 587 17.28 2.59 33.57
CA ILE A 587 16.64 3.80 34.08
C ILE A 587 16.70 3.68 35.61
N CYS A 588 17.15 4.73 36.29
CA CYS A 588 17.41 4.76 37.74
C CYS A 588 16.22 4.45 38.67
N PHE A 589 15.05 4.07 38.16
CA PHE A 589 13.86 3.79 38.95
C PHE A 589 13.37 2.36 38.74
N LYS A 590 14.12 1.39 39.27
CA LYS A 590 13.60 0.12 39.77
C LYS A 590 14.51 -0.34 40.92
N LYS A 591 14.07 -0.04 42.15
CA LYS A 591 14.39 -0.85 43.34
C LYS A 591 13.16 -1.69 43.64
#